data_AF-A0A8S2WDA1-F1
#
_entry.id   AF-A0A8S2WDA1-F1
#
_cell.length_a   1.000
_cell.length_b   1.000
_cell.length_c   1.000
_cell.angle_alpha   90.00
_cell.angle_beta   90.00
_cell.angle_gamma   90.00
#
_symmetry.space_group_name_H-M   'P 1'
#
loop_
_entity.id
_entity.type
_entity.pdbx_description
1 polymer ?
#
loop_
_entity_poly.entity_id
_entity_poly.type
_entity_poly.pdbx_seq_one_letter_code
_entity_poly.pdbx_strand_id
1 'polypeptide(L)'
;MERIHYDQELWGPEDVYTFVPERHLTKRHSMAYMPFGVGPRNCVGMRFAFMEMKMVLTKLLKDYTIVKCDKLESHIKIQEIALIIALQEIWIKLQKREH
;
A
#
# COMPACT_ATOMS: atom_id res chain seq x y z
N MET A 1 -2.96 -10.83 13.61
CA MET A 1 -3.10 -9.36 13.71
C MET A 1 -3.44 -8.76 12.34
N GLU A 2 -3.10 -9.41 11.22
CA GLU A 2 -3.48 -8.99 9.86
C GLU A 2 -4.98 -9.08 9.55
N ARG A 3 -5.73 -9.96 10.24
CA ARG A 3 -7.18 -10.11 10.02
C ARG A 3 -7.98 -8.82 10.21
N ILE A 4 -7.52 -7.88 11.04
CA ILE A 4 -8.27 -6.63 11.29
C ILE A 4 -8.19 -5.65 10.12
N HIS A 5 -7.14 -5.70 9.30
CA HIS A 5 -7.01 -4.83 8.11
C HIS A 5 -7.85 -5.36 6.94
N TYR A 6 -8.23 -6.64 6.99
CA TYR A 6 -9.12 -7.32 6.04
C TYR A 6 -10.47 -7.71 6.66
N ASP A 7 -10.89 -7.02 7.72
CA ASP A 7 -12.20 -7.22 8.33
C ASP A 7 -13.27 -6.47 7.53
N GLN A 8 -14.21 -7.19 6.92
CA GLN A 8 -15.24 -6.62 6.06
C GLN A 8 -16.23 -5.72 6.81
N GLU A 9 -16.50 -5.99 8.09
CA GLU A 9 -17.38 -5.16 8.90
C GLU A 9 -16.72 -3.82 9.24
N LEU A 10 -15.41 -3.84 9.50
CA LEU A 10 -14.64 -2.63 9.78
C LEU A 10 -14.33 -1.82 8.52
N TRP A 11 -14.04 -2.48 7.38
CA TRP A 11 -13.46 -1.85 6.20
C TRP A 11 -14.35 -1.82 4.95
N GLY A 12 -15.55 -2.40 5.01
CA GLY A 12 -16.55 -2.29 3.95
C GLY A 12 -17.02 -0.84 3.71
N PRO A 13 -17.91 -0.63 2.72
CA PRO A 13 -18.76 -1.63 2.06
C PRO A 13 -18.11 -2.40 0.90
N GLU A 14 -17.05 -1.88 0.28
CA GLU A 14 -16.34 -2.59 -0.79
C GLU A 14 -15.54 -3.78 -0.26
N ASP A 15 -15.25 -4.75 -1.14
CA ASP A 15 -14.39 -5.89 -0.83
C ASP A 15 -13.04 -5.40 -0.24
N VAL A 16 -12.63 -5.99 0.88
CA VAL A 16 -11.39 -5.66 1.61
C VAL A 16 -10.10 -5.98 0.87
N TYR A 17 -10.14 -6.87 -0.13
CA TYR A 17 -9.02 -7.17 -1.01
C TYR A 17 -8.95 -6.20 -2.21
N THR A 18 -9.95 -5.33 -2.38
CA THR A 18 -9.94 -4.28 -3.40
C THR A 18 -9.23 -3.02 -2.90
N PHE A 19 -8.27 -2.52 -3.69
CA PHE A 19 -7.59 -1.26 -3.39
C PHE A 19 -8.52 -0.06 -3.61
N VAL A 20 -9.00 0.52 -2.50
CA VAL A 20 -9.86 1.71 -2.48
C VAL A 20 -9.25 2.74 -1.53
N PRO A 21 -8.39 3.66 -2.00
CA PRO A 21 -7.74 4.67 -1.16
C PRO A 21 -8.71 5.51 -0.32
N GLU A 22 -9.85 5.84 -0.91
CA GLU A 22 -10.89 6.70 -0.34
C GLU A 22 -11.50 6.09 0.93
N ARG A 23 -11.39 4.78 1.14
CA ARG A 23 -11.89 4.12 2.36
C ARG A 23 -11.27 4.72 3.62
N HIS A 24 -10.06 5.27 3.54
CA HIS A 24 -9.38 5.91 4.67
C HIS A 24 -9.96 7.29 5.04
N LEU A 25 -10.86 7.86 4.25
CA LEU A 25 -11.58 9.09 4.58
C LEU A 25 -12.66 8.86 5.66
N THR A 26 -13.15 7.63 5.78
CA THR A 26 -14.13 7.26 6.82
C THR A 26 -13.47 7.15 8.19
N LYS A 27 -13.99 7.89 9.17
CA LYS A 27 -13.50 7.87 10.55
C LYS A 27 -13.78 6.51 11.20
N ARG A 28 -12.72 5.88 11.71
CA ARG A 28 -12.78 4.59 12.42
C ARG A 28 -12.07 4.69 13.75
N HIS A 29 -12.18 3.62 14.55
CA HIS A 29 -11.38 3.48 15.76
C HIS A 29 -9.89 3.56 15.41
N SER A 30 -9.09 4.21 16.24
CA SER A 30 -7.66 4.45 15.98
C SER A 30 -6.83 3.17 15.84
N MET A 31 -7.31 2.07 16.44
CA MET A 31 -6.69 0.75 16.35
C MET A 31 -7.21 -0.10 15.17
N ALA A 32 -8.11 0.41 14.33
CA ALA A 32 -8.54 -0.33 13.15
C ALA A 32 -7.39 -0.50 12.14
N TYR A 33 -6.44 0.44 12.10
CA TYR A 33 -5.30 0.45 11.18
C TYR A 33 -3.98 0.55 11.95
N MET A 34 -3.21 -0.52 11.97
CA MET A 34 -1.98 -0.66 12.78
C MET A 34 -0.84 -1.35 11.99
N PRO A 35 -0.50 -0.89 10.77
CA PRO A 35 0.53 -1.53 9.94
C PRO A 35 1.94 -1.47 10.54
N PHE A 36 2.16 -0.56 11.50
CA PHE A 36 3.45 -0.36 12.18
C PHE A 36 3.37 -0.74 13.67
N GLY A 37 2.34 -1.49 14.07
CA GLY A 37 2.04 -1.77 15.48
C GLY A 37 1.49 -0.56 16.23
N VAL A 38 1.26 -0.74 17.53
CA VAL A 38 0.69 0.28 18.44
C VAL A 38 1.38 0.20 19.81
N GLY A 39 1.38 1.31 20.56
CA GLY A 39 1.97 1.38 21.90
C GLY A 39 3.48 1.63 21.89
N PRO A 40 4.17 1.45 23.05
CA PRO A 40 5.57 1.86 23.24
C PRO A 40 6.58 1.04 22.43
N ARG A 41 6.15 -0.05 21.79
CA ARG A 41 6.96 -0.90 20.92
C ARG A 41 6.49 -0.86 19.45
N ASN A 42 5.81 0.21 19.04
CA ASN A 42 5.51 0.41 17.63
C ASN A 42 6.81 0.67 16.83
N CYS A 43 6.72 0.57 15.50
CA CYS A 43 7.88 0.77 14.65
C CYS A 43 8.45 2.18 14.83
N VAL A 44 9.68 2.25 15.35
CA VAL A 44 10.42 3.51 15.51
C VAL A 44 10.63 4.24 14.17
N GLY A 45 10.69 3.48 13.07
CA GLY A 45 10.84 3.99 11.70
C GLY A 45 9.55 4.49 11.04
N MET A 46 8.38 4.40 11.68
CA MET A 46 7.09 4.72 11.06
C MET A 46 7.06 6.11 10.39
N ARG A 47 7.55 7.13 11.09
CA ARG A 47 7.56 8.51 10.57
C ARG A 47 8.50 8.66 9.38
N PHE A 48 9.67 8.03 9.45
CA PHE A 48 10.65 8.03 8.37
C PHE A 48 10.09 7.32 7.13
N ALA A 49 9.52 6.13 7.30
CA ALA A 49 8.90 5.37 6.22
C ALA A 49 7.80 6.16 5.50
N PHE A 50 6.92 6.86 6.24
CA PHE A 50 5.91 7.72 5.61
C PHE A 50 6.50 8.90 4.86
N MET A 51 7.58 9.51 5.36
CA MET A 51 8.26 10.60 4.66
C MET A 51 8.87 10.10 3.35
N GLU A 52 9.62 9.01 3.40
CA GLU A 52 10.28 8.40 2.25
C GLU A 52 9.27 7.98 1.17
N MET A 53 8.20 7.26 1.56
CA MET A 53 7.13 6.87 0.63
C MET A 53 6.50 8.07 -0.06
N LYS A 54 6.18 9.14 0.69
CA LYS A 54 5.60 10.35 0.10
C LYS A 54 6.57 11.03 -0.86
N MET A 55 7.84 11.17 -0.49
CA MET A 55 8.85 11.78 -1.36
C MET A 55 9.01 11.01 -2.68
N VAL A 56 9.13 9.69 -2.61
CA VAL A 56 9.26 8.82 -3.79
C VAL A 56 8.01 8.90 -4.66
N LEU A 57 6.82 8.76 -4.07
CA LEU A 57 5.55 8.84 -4.80
C LEU A 57 5.34 10.20 -5.44
N THR A 58 5.59 11.30 -4.73
CA THR A 58 5.47 12.65 -5.29
C THR A 58 6.44 12.86 -6.45
N LYS A 59 7.70 12.42 -6.32
CA LYS A 59 8.68 12.53 -7.41
C LYS A 59 8.27 11.72 -8.64
N LEU A 60 7.87 10.46 -8.44
CA LEU A 60 7.41 9.57 -9.52
C LEU A 60 6.16 10.13 -10.20
N LEU A 61 5.14 10.49 -9.43
CA LEU A 61 3.86 10.97 -9.96
C LEU A 61 3.94 12.37 -10.56
N LYS A 62 4.96 13.16 -10.25
CA LYS A 62 5.18 14.47 -10.87
C LYS A 62 5.75 14.32 -12.29
N ASP A 63 6.74 13.45 -12.43
CA ASP A 63 7.55 13.39 -13.66
C ASP A 63 7.16 12.22 -14.58
N TYR A 64 6.40 11.24 -14.08
CA TYR A 64 6.06 10.02 -14.80
C TYR A 64 4.59 9.61 -14.64
N THR A 65 4.10 8.88 -15.63
CA THR A 65 2.89 8.08 -15.60
C THR A 65 3.30 6.61 -15.54
N ILE A 66 2.78 5.89 -14.54
CA ILE A 66 3.03 4.45 -14.37
C ILE A 66 2.03 3.72 -15.28
N VAL A 67 2.55 2.92 -16.22
CA VAL A 67 1.72 2.14 -17.15
C VAL A 67 2.09 0.66 -17.10
N LYS A 68 1.12 -0.18 -17.46
CA LYS A 68 1.35 -1.61 -17.63
C LYS A 68 2.35 -1.85 -18.76
N CYS A 69 3.13 -2.92 -18.64
CA CYS A 69 4.02 -3.39 -19.69
C CYS A 69 3.67 -4.84 -20.03
N ASP A 70 4.12 -5.34 -21.18
CA ASP A 70 3.78 -6.68 -21.67
C ASP A 70 4.29 -7.81 -20.74
N LYS A 71 5.31 -7.51 -19.92
CA LYS A 71 5.87 -8.44 -18.92
C LYS A 71 5.13 -8.44 -17.59
N LEU A 72 4.16 -7.54 -17.39
CA LEU A 72 3.42 -7.47 -16.14
C LEU A 72 2.40 -8.62 -16.10
N GLU A 73 2.60 -9.56 -15.18
CA GLU A 73 1.62 -10.61 -14.92
C GLU A 73 0.31 -10.02 -14.35
N SER A 74 -0.82 -10.63 -14.70
CA SER A 74 -2.14 -10.21 -14.21
C SER A 74 -2.31 -10.42 -12.70
N HIS A 75 -1.57 -11.36 -12.11
CA HIS A 75 -1.67 -11.74 -10.71
C HIS A 75 -0.27 -11.74 -10.08
N ILE A 76 -0.07 -10.84 -9.14
CA ILE A 76 1.18 -10.76 -8.39
C ILE A 76 1.11 -11.76 -7.24
N LYS A 77 2.03 -12.72 -7.23
CA LYS A 77 2.16 -13.64 -6.09
C LYS A 77 2.89 -12.94 -4.95
N ILE A 78 2.21 -12.89 -3.82
CA ILE A 78 2.69 -12.25 -2.60
C ILE A 78 2.79 -13.32 -1.51
N GLN A 79 3.81 -13.20 -0.67
CA GLN A 79 3.90 -13.99 0.55
C GLN A 79 3.78 -13.10 1.78
N GLU A 80 2.86 -13.47 2.66
CA GLU A 80 2.69 -12.89 3.98
C GLU A 80 3.57 -13.67 4.96
N ILE A 81 4.77 -13.14 5.22
CA ILE A 81 5.66 -13.57 6.30
C ILE A 81 5.84 -12.40 7.28
N ALA A 82 7.01 -12.18 7.88
CA ALA A 82 7.24 -11.01 8.73
C ALA A 82 7.07 -9.67 7.97
N LEU A 83 7.21 -9.71 6.64
CA LEU A 83 6.92 -8.62 5.72
C LEU A 83 6.17 -9.18 4.51
N ILE A 84 5.35 -8.35 3.89
CA ILE A 84 4.72 -8.67 2.62
C ILE A 84 5.77 -8.51 1.52
N ILE A 85 6.14 -9.61 0.86
CA ILE A 85 7.13 -9.61 -0.22
C ILE A 85 6.53 -10.17 -1.51
N ALA A 86 6.96 -9.61 -2.64
CA ALA A 86 6.66 -10.20 -3.94
C ALA A 86 7.54 -11.43 -4.15
N LEU A 87 6.92 -12.54 -4.56
CA LEU A 87 7.64 -13.79 -4.87
C LEU A 87 8.15 -13.87 -6.32
N GLN A 88 7.89 -12.81 -7.09
CA GLN A 88 8.22 -12.71 -8.50
C GLN A 88 8.64 -11.28 -8.84
N GLU A 89 9.34 -11.13 -9.95
CA GLU A 89 9.65 -9.81 -10.50
C GLU A 89 8.36 -9.08 -10.90
N ILE A 90 8.27 -7.80 -10.56
CA ILE A 90 7.15 -6.94 -10.95
C ILE A 90 7.67 -5.93 -11.96
N TRP A 91 7.38 -6.17 -13.23
CA TRP A 91 7.76 -5.27 -14.32
C TRP A 91 6.71 -4.17 -14.52
N ILE A 92 7.15 -2.91 -14.40
CA ILE A 92 6.31 -1.74 -14.70
C ILE A 92 7.03 -0.84 -15.70
N LYS A 93 6.26 -0.09 -16.50
CA LYS A 93 6.81 0.89 -17.42
C LYS A 93 6.53 2.30 -16.91
N LEU A 94 7.56 3.14 -16.88
CA LEU A 94 7.45 4.55 -16.56
C LEU A 94 7.48 5.34 -17.86
N GLN A 95 6.40 6.08 -18.15
CA GLN A 95 6.36 7.03 -19.25
C GLN A 95 6.57 8.42 -18.70
N LYS A 96 7.54 9.18 -19.23
CA LYS A 96 7.76 10.57 -18.82
C LYS A 96 6.50 11.37 -19.10
N ARG A 97 6.07 12.19 -18.15
CA ARG A 97 4.91 13.06 -18.31
C ARG A 97 5.34 14.31 -19.10
N GLU A 98 4.61 14.60 -20.16
CA GLU A 98 4.71 15.87 -20.88
C GLU A 98 3.83 16.88 -20.13
N HIS A 99 4.36 18.10 -19.94
CA HIS A 99 3.67 19.19 -19.26
C HIS A 99 2.77 19.95 -20.21
#